data_AF-A0A7S2RP74-F1
#
_entry.id   AF-A0A7S2RP74-F1
#
_cell.length_a   1.000
_cell.length_b   1.000
_cell.length_c   1.000
_cell.angle_alpha   90.00
_cell.angle_beta   90.00
_cell.angle_gamma   90.00
#
_symmetry.space_group_name_H-M   'P 1'
#
loop_
_entity.id
_entity.type
_entity.pdbx_description
1 polymer ?
#
loop_
_entity_poly.entity_id
_entity_poly.type
_entity_poly.pdbx_seq_one_letter_code
_entity_poly.pdbx_strand_id
1 'polypeptide(L)'
;SCALQSLFGATPDRSCGASDQVQCLWEGTWIHYQIQTGLLPNDGGTIFHQYIRALNWAIPTLVVVVIGDNIPVNMSGTLYVTIGIVLGVTINAAIIGNIANLVANLEGTLARYREKMDTFEHFLYTFSIPTALQQRTRNYLEYVAEVDEGNHSRFVDEMPMTLRVEVSNFLKLKLVKATPFFGLCDVAVQKNLAALLKPQVYSPRS
;
A
#
# COMPACT_ATOMS: atom_id res chain seq x y z
N SER A 1 17.37 -45.61 17.03
CA SER A 1 16.28 -46.42 17.63
C SER A 1 15.85 -46.01 19.03
N CYS A 2 16.26 -44.84 19.55
CA CYS A 2 15.88 -44.40 20.92
C CYS A 2 14.48 -43.75 20.98
N ALA A 3 14.04 -43.08 19.91
CA ALA A 3 12.72 -42.44 19.81
C ALA A 3 11.54 -43.44 19.86
N LEU A 4 11.76 -44.71 19.48
CA LEU A 4 10.75 -45.76 19.61
C LEU A 4 10.68 -46.32 21.04
N GLN A 5 11.73 -46.23 21.85
CA GLN A 5 11.74 -46.75 23.23
C GLN A 5 10.95 -45.87 24.20
N SER A 6 10.86 -44.55 23.98
CA SER A 6 10.08 -43.64 24.83
C SER A 6 8.57 -43.77 24.64
N LEU A 7 8.11 -44.11 23.43
CA LEU A 7 6.68 -44.30 23.11
C LEU A 7 6.08 -45.59 23.70
N PHE A 8 6.91 -46.61 23.96
CA PHE A 8 6.47 -47.91 24.49
C PHE A 8 6.70 -48.10 25.99
N GLY A 9 7.03 -47.04 26.74
CA GLY A 9 7.20 -47.13 28.20
C GLY A 9 8.30 -48.09 28.65
N ALA A 10 9.25 -48.41 27.76
CA ALA A 10 10.41 -49.22 28.13
C ALA A 10 11.36 -48.34 28.93
N THR A 11 11.66 -48.76 30.17
CA THR A 11 12.64 -48.10 31.03
C THR A 11 13.96 -47.91 30.27
N PRO A 12 14.56 -46.70 30.28
CA PRO A 12 15.80 -46.46 29.56
C PRO A 12 16.87 -47.37 30.14
N ASP A 13 17.62 -48.02 29.26
CA ASP A 13 18.81 -48.77 29.63
C ASP A 13 19.74 -47.82 30.39
N ARG A 14 20.25 -48.25 31.56
CA ARG A 14 20.97 -47.40 32.54
C ARG A 14 22.34 -46.91 32.05
N SER A 15 22.60 -46.99 30.75
CA SER A 15 23.87 -46.80 30.08
C SER A 15 23.94 -45.56 29.17
N CYS A 16 22.85 -44.82 28.97
CA CYS A 16 22.87 -43.54 28.25
C CYS A 16 23.02 -42.37 29.23
N GLY A 17 24.07 -41.55 29.05
CA GLY A 17 24.22 -40.29 29.77
C GLY A 17 23.13 -39.29 29.38
N ALA A 18 22.90 -38.26 30.21
CA ALA A 18 21.92 -37.21 29.90
C ALA A 18 22.16 -36.54 28.52
N SER A 19 23.42 -36.46 28.09
CA SER A 19 23.80 -35.95 26.76
C SER A 19 23.35 -36.87 25.62
N ASP A 20 23.40 -38.20 25.82
CA ASP A 20 22.99 -39.19 24.81
C ASP A 20 21.47 -39.16 24.59
N GLN A 21 20.69 -38.92 25.66
CA GLN A 21 19.23 -38.75 25.56
C GLN A 21 18.85 -37.49 24.76
N VAL A 22 19.54 -36.37 24.98
CA VAL A 22 19.28 -35.12 24.26
C VAL A 22 19.65 -35.25 22.78
N GLN A 23 20.77 -35.90 22.46
CA GLN A 23 21.18 -36.11 21.07
C GLN A 23 20.16 -36.94 20.27
N CYS A 24 19.59 -37.98 20.88
CA CYS A 24 18.56 -38.80 20.25
C CYS A 24 17.21 -38.09 20.07
N LEU A 25 16.89 -37.09 20.91
CA LEU A 25 15.63 -36.34 20.80
C LEU A 25 15.62 -35.45 19.54
N TRP A 26 16.78 -34.88 19.21
CA TRP A 26 16.92 -33.91 18.12
C TRP A 26 17.52 -34.50 16.85
N GLU A 27 17.85 -35.78 16.83
CA GLU A 27 18.55 -36.45 15.73
C GLU A 27 17.88 -36.16 14.36
N GLY A 28 18.67 -35.67 13.40
CA GLY A 28 18.20 -35.29 12.06
C GLY A 28 17.43 -33.96 11.98
N THR A 29 17.22 -33.24 13.07
CA THR A 29 16.61 -31.91 13.04
C THR A 29 17.64 -30.79 12.86
N TRP A 30 17.18 -29.59 12.52
CA TRP A 30 18.04 -28.40 12.47
C TRP A 30 18.65 -28.05 13.84
N ILE A 31 17.99 -28.42 14.95
CA ILE A 31 18.51 -28.19 16.31
C ILE A 31 19.73 -29.07 16.56
N HIS A 32 19.73 -30.32 16.09
CA HIS A 32 20.90 -31.19 16.20
C HIS A 32 22.09 -30.66 15.39
N TYR A 33 21.85 -30.11 14.20
CA TYR A 33 22.90 -29.43 13.43
C TYR A 33 23.47 -28.23 14.21
N GLN A 34 22.63 -27.43 14.85
CA GLN A 34 23.09 -26.27 15.63
C GLN A 34 23.88 -26.64 16.89
N ILE A 35 23.57 -27.78 17.51
CA ILE A 35 24.37 -28.34 18.62
C ILE A 35 25.75 -28.75 18.08
N GLN A 36 25.80 -29.45 16.94
CA GLN A 36 27.08 -29.85 16.32
C GLN A 36 27.95 -28.67 15.88
N THR A 37 27.36 -27.59 15.38
CA THR A 37 28.09 -26.38 14.98
C THR A 37 28.46 -25.47 16.16
N GLY A 38 28.15 -25.86 17.40
CA GLY A 38 28.47 -25.10 18.61
C GLY A 38 27.65 -23.81 18.79
N LEU A 39 26.51 -23.70 18.08
CA LEU A 39 25.59 -22.56 18.19
C LEU A 39 24.61 -22.73 19.36
N LEU A 40 24.36 -23.98 19.78
CA LEU A 40 23.61 -24.32 21.00
C LEU A 40 24.51 -25.11 21.97
N PRO A 41 24.25 -25.02 23.29
CA PRO A 41 24.84 -25.93 24.27
C PRO A 41 24.52 -27.40 23.95
N ASN A 42 25.43 -28.32 24.34
CA ASN A 42 25.29 -29.77 24.10
C ASN A 42 24.02 -30.38 24.71
N ASP A 43 23.43 -29.72 25.71
CA ASP A 43 22.17 -30.13 26.34
C ASP A 43 20.92 -29.59 25.60
N GLY A 44 21.09 -29.00 24.42
CA GLY A 44 20.02 -28.36 23.64
C GLY A 44 19.61 -26.97 24.14
N GLY A 45 20.30 -26.47 25.17
CA GLY A 45 20.09 -25.14 25.76
C GLY A 45 18.74 -24.96 26.44
N THR A 46 18.48 -23.74 26.94
CA THR A 46 17.16 -23.40 27.50
C THR A 46 16.16 -23.10 26.39
N ILE A 47 14.86 -23.13 26.71
CA ILE A 47 13.76 -22.78 25.79
C ILE A 47 13.99 -21.42 25.12
N PHE A 48 14.57 -20.46 25.86
CA PHE A 48 14.88 -19.14 25.33
C PHE A 48 15.93 -19.18 24.21
N HIS A 49 16.96 -20.03 24.33
CA HIS A 49 17.96 -20.20 23.28
C HIS A 49 17.33 -20.76 22.01
N GLN A 50 16.48 -21.78 22.15
CA GLN A 50 15.76 -22.39 21.02
C GLN A 50 14.83 -21.39 20.34
N TYR A 51 14.11 -20.57 21.12
CA TYR A 51 13.21 -19.54 20.60
C TYR A 51 13.95 -18.45 19.82
N ILE A 52 15.07 -17.93 20.35
CA ILE A 52 15.89 -16.95 19.63
C ILE A 52 16.38 -17.52 18.30
N ARG A 53 16.81 -18.78 18.28
CA ARG A 53 17.32 -19.42 17.06
C ARG A 53 16.20 -19.66 16.03
N ALA A 54 14.99 -19.97 16.49
CA ALA A 54 13.82 -20.04 15.63
C ALA A 54 13.42 -18.66 15.06
N LEU A 55 13.48 -17.59 15.87
CA LEU A 55 13.26 -16.23 15.38
C LEU A 55 14.33 -15.77 14.39
N ASN A 56 15.59 -16.14 14.63
CA ASN A 56 16.69 -15.85 13.72
C ASN A 56 16.48 -16.49 12.33
N TRP A 57 15.70 -17.57 12.25
CA TRP A 57 15.27 -18.14 10.97
C TRP A 57 14.06 -17.42 10.37
N ALA A 58 13.04 -17.18 11.20
CA ALA A 58 11.74 -16.71 10.75
C ALA A 58 11.78 -15.24 10.27
N ILE A 59 12.48 -14.37 11.00
CA ILE A 59 12.54 -12.94 10.69
C ILE A 59 13.20 -12.70 9.33
N PRO A 60 14.40 -13.23 9.03
CA PRO A 60 15.02 -13.05 7.73
C PRO A 60 14.17 -13.63 6.60
N THR A 61 13.52 -14.78 6.80
CA THR A 61 12.59 -15.36 5.82
C THR A 61 11.41 -14.43 5.51
N LEU A 62 10.87 -13.75 6.54
CA LEU A 62 9.78 -12.78 6.37
C LEU A 62 10.22 -11.53 5.59
N VAL A 63 11.43 -11.04 5.82
CA VAL A 63 11.99 -9.88 5.11
C VAL A 63 12.76 -10.26 3.82
N VAL A 64 12.70 -11.52 3.41
CA VAL A 64 13.40 -12.07 2.23
C VAL A 64 14.94 -11.90 2.29
N VAL A 65 15.49 -11.85 3.50
CA VAL A 65 16.92 -11.90 3.74
C VAL A 65 17.27 -13.35 4.08
N VAL A 66 18.16 -13.97 3.32
CA VAL A 66 18.59 -15.35 3.61
C VAL A 66 19.92 -15.30 4.32
N ILE A 67 19.91 -15.55 5.63
CA ILE A 67 21.12 -15.77 6.42
C ILE A 67 21.30 -17.29 6.51
N GLY A 68 22.42 -17.80 6.02
CA GLY A 68 22.65 -19.23 5.80
C GLY A 68 22.90 -20.07 7.06
N ASP A 69 22.33 -19.72 8.21
CA ASP A 69 22.61 -20.41 9.48
C ASP A 69 21.72 -21.63 9.74
N ASN A 70 20.59 -21.75 9.04
CA ASN A 70 19.61 -22.83 9.23
C ASN A 70 19.31 -23.57 7.92
N ILE A 71 19.88 -24.77 7.81
CA ILE A 71 19.76 -25.62 6.62
C ILE A 71 18.83 -26.79 6.96
N PRO A 72 17.78 -27.06 6.17
CA PRO A 72 16.94 -28.22 6.38
C PRO A 72 17.75 -29.50 6.09
N VAL A 73 17.81 -30.39 7.08
CA VAL A 73 18.61 -31.64 7.00
C VAL A 73 17.77 -32.79 6.44
N ASN A 74 16.47 -32.82 6.75
CA ASN A 74 15.53 -33.87 6.36
C ASN A 74 14.56 -33.42 5.27
N MET A 75 14.10 -34.35 4.43
CA MET A 75 13.12 -34.08 3.38
C MET A 75 11.82 -33.43 3.92
N SER A 76 11.30 -33.91 5.05
CA SER A 76 10.13 -33.33 5.71
C SER A 76 10.38 -31.91 6.21
N GLY A 77 11.57 -31.65 6.75
CA GLY A 77 12.01 -30.33 7.17
C GLY A 77 12.15 -29.37 5.99
N THR A 78 12.69 -29.84 4.87
CA THR A 78 12.80 -29.06 3.63
C THR A 78 11.44 -28.65 3.12
N LEU A 79 10.46 -29.57 3.06
CA LEU A 79 9.10 -29.24 2.63
C LEU A 79 8.45 -28.17 3.52
N TYR A 80 8.61 -28.29 4.84
CA TYR A 80 8.12 -27.28 5.80
C TYR A 80 8.76 -25.90 5.56
N VAL A 81 10.08 -25.85 5.41
CA VAL A 81 10.84 -24.63 5.13
C VAL A 81 10.39 -24.00 3.81
N THR A 82 10.23 -24.80 2.75
CA THR A 82 9.76 -24.32 1.44
C THR A 82 8.37 -23.69 1.54
N ILE A 83 7.42 -24.33 2.23
CA ILE A 83 6.08 -23.76 2.45
C ILE A 83 6.17 -22.45 3.24
N GLY A 84 6.99 -22.42 4.30
CA GLY A 84 7.22 -21.22 5.11
C GLY A 84 7.78 -20.05 4.30
N ILE A 85 8.73 -20.31 3.40
CA ILE A 85 9.31 -19.29 2.50
C ILE A 85 8.24 -18.76 1.54
N VAL A 86 7.45 -19.63 0.91
CA VAL A 86 6.37 -19.21 -0.01
C VAL A 86 5.35 -18.31 0.70
N LEU A 87 4.97 -18.66 1.93
CA LEU A 87 4.07 -17.83 2.74
C LEU A 87 4.72 -16.48 3.09
N GLY A 88 5.99 -16.48 3.52
CA GLY A 88 6.75 -15.27 3.82
C GLY A 88 6.81 -14.31 2.63
N VAL A 89 7.14 -14.83 1.45
CA VAL A 89 7.20 -14.05 0.20
C VAL A 89 5.83 -13.48 -0.17
N THR A 90 4.76 -14.26 0.00
CA THR A 90 3.38 -13.82 -0.29
C THR A 90 2.96 -12.67 0.62
N ILE A 91 3.24 -12.78 1.93
CA ILE A 91 2.95 -11.73 2.91
C ILE A 91 3.75 -10.47 2.58
N ASN A 92 5.04 -10.61 2.30
CA ASN A 92 5.90 -9.47 1.96
C ASN A 92 5.45 -8.76 0.67
N ALA A 93 5.06 -9.51 -0.36
CA ALA A 93 4.51 -8.93 -1.60
C ALA A 93 3.23 -8.13 -1.33
N ALA A 94 2.33 -8.62 -0.48
CA ALA A 94 1.11 -7.91 -0.09
C ALA A 94 1.42 -6.61 0.67
N ILE A 95 2.39 -6.63 1.59
CA ILE A 95 2.82 -5.45 2.34
C ILE A 95 3.36 -4.38 1.37
N ILE A 96 4.28 -4.76 0.47
CA ILE A 96 4.85 -3.83 -0.51
C ILE A 96 3.76 -3.28 -1.44
N GLY A 97 2.82 -4.12 -1.90
CA GLY A 97 1.70 -3.70 -2.73
C GLY A 97 0.81 -2.67 -2.03
N ASN A 98 0.53 -2.87 -0.74
CA ASN A 98 -0.25 -1.91 0.05
C ASN A 98 0.48 -0.58 0.25
N ILE A 99 1.78 -0.61 0.50
CA ILE A 99 2.60 0.61 0.62
C ILE A 99 2.63 1.36 -0.72
N ALA A 100 2.84 0.64 -1.83
CA ALA A 100 2.81 1.23 -3.17
C ALA A 100 1.44 1.87 -3.47
N ASN A 101 0.34 1.21 -3.13
CA ASN A 101 -1.00 1.78 -3.26
C ASN A 101 -1.19 3.03 -2.39
N LEU A 102 -0.69 3.03 -1.16
CA LEU A 102 -0.76 4.19 -0.28
C LEU A 102 -0.02 5.39 -0.89
N VAL A 103 1.21 5.17 -1.37
CA VAL A 103 2.00 6.21 -2.05
C VAL A 103 1.30 6.70 -3.31
N ALA A 104 0.79 5.79 -4.14
CA ALA A 104 0.05 6.15 -5.35
C ALA A 104 -1.24 6.94 -5.04
N ASN A 105 -1.92 6.65 -3.92
CA ASN A 105 -3.09 7.41 -3.50
C ASN A 105 -2.73 8.79 -2.95
N LEU A 106 -1.63 8.92 -2.21
CA LEU A 106 -1.12 10.20 -1.71
C LEU A 106 -0.71 11.12 -2.86
N GLU A 107 -0.11 10.56 -3.92
CA GLU A 107 0.34 11.34 -5.08
C GLU A 107 -0.68 11.38 -6.23
N GLY A 108 -1.83 10.70 -6.11
CA GLY A 108 -2.69 10.41 -7.26
C GLY A 108 -3.28 11.64 -7.96
N THR A 109 -3.57 12.72 -7.23
CA THR A 109 -4.05 13.99 -7.81
C THR A 109 -2.93 14.69 -8.58
N LEU A 110 -1.75 14.79 -7.98
CA LEU A 110 -0.57 15.44 -8.56
C LEU A 110 -0.01 14.65 -9.74
N ALA A 111 0.01 13.31 -9.67
CA ALA A 111 0.42 12.43 -10.75
C ALA A 111 -0.47 12.58 -11.98
N ARG A 112 -1.80 12.60 -11.79
CA ARG A 112 -2.78 12.84 -12.88
C ARG A 112 -2.65 14.24 -13.48
N TYR A 113 -2.37 15.25 -12.66
CA TYR A 113 -2.12 16.60 -13.15
C TYR A 113 -0.85 16.65 -14.01
N ARG A 114 0.24 16.03 -13.55
CA ARG A 114 1.50 15.92 -14.30
C ARG A 114 1.32 15.21 -15.65
N GLU A 115 0.60 14.09 -15.67
CA GLU A 115 0.32 13.34 -16.92
C GLU A 115 -0.49 14.18 -17.92
N LYS A 116 -1.51 14.91 -17.45
CA LYS A 116 -2.27 15.85 -18.28
C LYS A 116 -1.39 16.99 -18.80
N MET A 117 -0.52 17.53 -17.96
CA MET A 117 0.38 18.62 -18.35
C MET A 117 1.38 18.14 -19.40
N ASP A 118 1.93 16.93 -19.27
CA ASP A 118 2.85 16.34 -20.25
C ASP A 118 2.17 16.14 -21.62
N THR A 119 0.92 15.64 -21.61
CA THR A 119 0.11 15.52 -22.83
C THR A 119 -0.15 16.90 -23.47
N PHE A 120 -0.42 17.91 -22.64
CA PHE A 120 -0.66 19.28 -23.11
C PHE A 120 0.63 19.91 -23.69
N GLU A 121 1.78 19.70 -23.06
CA GLU A 121 3.08 20.14 -23.57
C GLU A 121 3.40 19.49 -24.92
N HIS A 122 3.12 18.21 -25.06
CA HIS A 122 3.26 17.51 -26.33
C HIS A 122 2.39 18.16 -27.42
N PHE A 123 1.12 18.46 -27.11
CA PHE A 123 0.22 19.19 -28.02
C PHE A 123 0.80 20.56 -28.44
N LEU A 124 1.32 21.34 -27.49
CA LEU A 124 1.92 22.64 -27.79
C LEU A 124 3.11 22.52 -28.75
N TYR A 125 3.93 21.48 -28.57
CA TYR A 125 5.07 21.19 -29.43
C TYR A 125 4.63 20.78 -30.84
N THR A 126 3.68 19.85 -30.97
CA THR A 126 3.18 19.34 -32.27
C THR A 126 2.63 20.47 -33.14
N PHE A 127 1.92 21.42 -32.54
CA PHE A 127 1.31 22.54 -33.27
C PHE A 127 2.18 23.80 -33.35
N SER A 128 3.44 23.74 -32.89
CA SER A 128 4.40 24.86 -32.95
C SER A 128 3.84 26.18 -32.41
N ILE A 129 3.16 26.10 -31.27
CA ILE A 129 2.52 27.27 -30.65
C ILE A 129 3.60 28.25 -30.14
N PRO A 130 3.45 29.58 -30.34
CA PRO A 130 4.43 30.56 -29.84
C PRO A 130 4.61 30.50 -28.33
N THR A 131 5.85 30.65 -27.85
CA THR A 131 6.23 30.54 -26.42
C THR A 131 5.41 31.46 -25.50
N ALA A 132 5.04 32.66 -25.96
CA ALA A 132 4.18 33.57 -25.21
C ALA A 132 2.77 32.99 -24.94
N LEU A 133 2.19 32.25 -25.91
CA LEU A 133 0.88 31.61 -25.75
C LEU A 133 1.00 30.34 -24.90
N GLN A 134 2.09 29.60 -25.03
CA GLN A 134 2.38 28.43 -24.19
C GLN A 134 2.43 28.83 -22.71
N GLN A 135 3.17 29.89 -22.38
CA GLN A 135 3.29 30.37 -21.00
C GLN A 135 1.95 30.83 -20.43
N ARG A 136 1.14 31.56 -21.22
CA ARG A 136 -0.21 31.97 -20.79
C ARG A 136 -1.11 30.78 -20.50
N THR A 137 -1.07 29.76 -21.35
CA THR A 137 -1.94 28.59 -21.20
C THR A 137 -1.49 27.71 -20.03
N ARG A 138 -0.17 27.59 -19.78
CA ARG A 138 0.37 26.93 -18.58
C ARG A 138 -0.09 27.64 -17.30
N ASN A 139 0.09 28.97 -17.23
CA ASN A 139 -0.32 29.76 -16.06
C ASN A 139 -1.84 29.65 -15.81
N TYR A 140 -2.65 29.56 -16.87
CA TYR A 140 -4.09 29.33 -16.75
C TYR A 140 -4.41 27.94 -16.18
N LEU A 141 -3.75 26.89 -16.67
CA LEU A 141 -3.97 25.52 -16.17
C LEU A 141 -3.50 25.34 -14.72
N GLU A 142 -2.39 25.96 -14.34
CA GLU A 142 -1.92 26.00 -12.95
C GLU A 142 -2.94 26.71 -12.05
N TYR A 143 -3.46 27.86 -12.48
CA TYR A 143 -4.51 28.57 -11.75
C TYR A 143 -5.80 27.76 -11.63
N VAL A 144 -6.23 27.09 -12.72
CA VAL A 144 -7.41 26.22 -12.68
C VAL A 144 -7.19 25.06 -11.72
N ALA A 145 -6.00 24.46 -11.69
CA ALA A 145 -5.68 23.37 -10.75
C ALA A 145 -5.69 23.83 -9.29
N GLU A 146 -5.17 25.02 -8.99
CA GLU A 146 -5.20 25.62 -7.64
C GLU A 146 -6.64 25.97 -7.20
N VAL A 147 -7.49 26.42 -8.13
CA VAL A 147 -8.90 26.74 -7.86
C VAL A 147 -9.78 25.47 -7.78
N ASP A 148 -9.49 24.44 -8.59
CA ASP A 148 -10.22 23.16 -8.66
C ASP A 148 -9.73 22.12 -7.62
N GLU A 149 -8.65 22.40 -6.88
CA GLU A 149 -8.18 21.57 -5.75
C GLU A 149 -9.27 21.37 -4.68
N GLY A 150 -10.25 22.27 -4.63
CA GLY A 150 -11.55 21.99 -4.04
C GLY A 150 -12.41 21.20 -5.01
N ASN A 151 -12.35 19.86 -4.92
CA ASN A 151 -13.05 18.77 -5.63
C ASN A 151 -14.61 18.89 -5.77
N HIS A 152 -15.17 20.10 -5.64
CA HIS A 152 -16.58 20.45 -5.67
C HIS A 152 -17.27 20.05 -6.97
N SER A 153 -16.58 20.19 -8.11
CA SER A 153 -17.12 19.84 -9.43
C SER A 153 -17.42 18.34 -9.54
N ARG A 154 -16.47 17.50 -9.10
CA ARG A 154 -16.61 16.04 -9.10
C ARG A 154 -17.68 15.53 -8.14
N PHE A 155 -17.79 16.11 -6.95
CA PHE A 155 -18.83 15.72 -5.99
C PHE A 155 -20.23 15.99 -6.52
N VAL A 156 -20.41 17.10 -7.25
CA VAL A 156 -21.68 17.44 -7.90
C VAL A 156 -21.99 16.49 -9.06
N ASP A 157 -20.97 15.97 -9.75
CA ASP A 157 -21.12 15.00 -10.84
C ASP A 157 -21.36 13.55 -10.40
N GLU A 158 -21.06 13.20 -9.15
CA GLU A 158 -21.39 11.90 -8.56
C GLU A 158 -22.84 11.85 -8.03
N MET A 159 -23.49 13.01 -7.89
CA MET A 159 -24.89 13.07 -7.44
C MET A 159 -25.88 12.58 -8.50
N PRO A 160 -27.01 11.97 -8.08
CA PRO A 160 -28.16 11.73 -8.95
C PRO A 160 -28.61 13.02 -9.64
N MET A 161 -29.09 12.92 -10.88
CA MET A 161 -29.44 14.09 -11.71
C MET A 161 -30.40 15.08 -11.01
N THR A 162 -31.34 14.58 -10.20
CA THR A 162 -32.27 15.42 -9.45
C THR A 162 -31.56 16.30 -8.42
N LEU A 163 -30.69 15.71 -7.60
CA LEU A 163 -29.87 16.40 -6.60
C LEU A 163 -28.87 17.37 -7.23
N ARG A 164 -28.26 16.98 -8.35
CA ARG A 164 -27.30 17.83 -9.08
C ARG A 164 -27.95 19.12 -9.55
N VAL A 165 -29.15 19.02 -10.12
CA VAL A 165 -29.93 20.18 -10.59
C VAL A 165 -30.34 21.06 -9.41
N GLU A 166 -30.77 20.48 -8.30
CA GLU A 166 -31.19 21.23 -7.12
C GLU A 166 -30.03 22.00 -6.47
N VAL A 167 -28.90 21.34 -6.23
CA VAL A 167 -27.68 21.97 -5.67
C VAL A 167 -27.14 23.04 -6.63
N SER A 168 -27.07 22.75 -7.93
CA SER A 168 -26.63 23.72 -8.94
C SER A 168 -27.52 24.95 -8.99
N ASN A 169 -28.84 24.76 -8.96
CA ASN A 169 -29.79 25.86 -8.93
C ASN A 169 -29.66 26.67 -7.65
N PHE A 170 -29.48 26.03 -6.49
CA PHE A 170 -29.30 26.71 -5.22
C PHE A 170 -28.06 27.61 -5.21
N LEU A 171 -26.91 27.09 -5.67
CA LEU A 171 -25.65 27.83 -5.74
C LEU A 171 -25.74 29.03 -6.69
N LYS A 172 -26.31 28.82 -7.89
CA LYS A 172 -26.46 29.88 -8.90
C LYS A 172 -27.47 30.94 -8.47
N LEU A 173 -28.56 30.54 -7.79
CA LEU A 173 -29.59 31.47 -7.33
C LEU A 173 -29.09 32.36 -6.19
N LYS A 174 -28.17 31.87 -5.35
CA LYS A 174 -27.45 32.71 -4.37
C LYS A 174 -26.64 33.81 -5.06
N LEU A 175 -25.95 33.49 -6.16
CA LEU A 175 -25.18 34.47 -6.95
C LEU A 175 -26.10 35.51 -7.60
N VAL A 176 -27.20 35.08 -8.22
CA VAL A 176 -28.18 35.98 -8.85
C VAL A 176 -28.80 36.93 -7.83
N LYS A 177 -29.10 36.47 -6.61
CA LYS A 177 -29.61 37.32 -5.53
C LYS A 177 -28.59 38.29 -4.95
N ALA A 178 -27.31 37.94 -4.96
CA ALA A 178 -26.25 38.82 -4.47
C ALA A 178 -25.99 40.03 -5.39
N THR A 179 -26.36 39.93 -6.67
CA THR A 179 -26.27 41.02 -7.64
C THR A 179 -27.49 41.95 -7.56
N PRO A 180 -27.31 43.25 -7.20
CA PRO A 180 -28.42 44.19 -6.98
C PRO A 180 -29.28 44.43 -8.23
N PHE A 181 -28.71 44.24 -9.42
CA PHE A 181 -29.43 44.35 -10.70
C PHE A 181 -30.58 43.33 -10.83
N PHE A 182 -30.36 42.07 -10.43
CA PHE A 182 -31.37 41.02 -10.54
C PHE A 182 -32.31 40.94 -9.32
N GLY A 183 -32.00 41.65 -8.23
CA GLY A 183 -32.84 41.74 -7.04
C GLY A 183 -34.19 42.43 -7.28
N LEU A 184 -34.29 43.23 -8.35
CA LEU A 184 -35.52 43.92 -8.77
C LEU A 184 -36.40 43.05 -9.70
N CYS A 185 -35.90 41.91 -10.18
CA CYS A 185 -36.65 41.01 -11.04
C CYS A 185 -37.49 40.02 -10.23
N ASP A 186 -38.59 39.55 -10.83
CA ASP A 186 -39.44 38.53 -10.23
C ASP A 186 -38.67 37.23 -9.92
N VAL A 187 -39.11 36.52 -8.89
CA VAL A 187 -38.48 35.28 -8.39
C VAL A 187 -38.46 34.20 -9.47
N ALA A 188 -39.47 34.16 -10.35
CA ALA A 188 -39.49 33.24 -11.49
C ALA A 188 -38.37 33.52 -12.49
N VAL A 189 -38.08 34.80 -12.76
CA VAL A 189 -37.00 35.22 -13.67
C VAL A 189 -35.63 34.89 -13.07
N GLN A 190 -35.44 35.11 -11.77
CA GLN A 190 -34.20 34.75 -11.07
C GLN A 190 -33.91 33.25 -11.13
N LYS A 191 -34.94 32.41 -10.97
CA LYS A 191 -34.82 30.94 -11.08
C LYS A 191 -34.45 30.50 -12.49
N ASN A 192 -35.10 31.05 -13.51
CA ASN A 192 -34.81 30.72 -14.90
C ASN A 192 -33.40 31.18 -15.32
N LEU A 193 -32.97 32.35 -14.85
CA LEU A 193 -31.62 32.85 -15.09
C LEU A 193 -30.58 31.96 -14.38
N ALA A 194 -30.83 31.57 -13.13
CA ALA A 194 -29.99 30.63 -12.39
C ALA A 194 -29.84 29.30 -13.13
N ALA A 195 -30.89 28.76 -13.74
CA ALA A 195 -30.81 27.52 -14.51
C ALA A 195 -29.91 27.64 -15.76
N LEU A 196 -29.87 28.80 -16.41
CA LEU A 196 -29.11 29.06 -17.64
C LEU A 196 -27.63 29.38 -17.42
N LEU A 197 -27.24 29.79 -16.21
CA LEU A 197 -25.86 30.18 -15.89
C LEU A 197 -24.91 28.98 -15.97
N LYS A 198 -23.77 29.17 -16.65
CA LYS A 198 -22.67 28.20 -16.70
C LYS A 198 -21.45 28.76 -15.96
N PRO A 199 -20.83 28.00 -15.06
CA PRO A 199 -19.59 28.43 -14.41
C PRO A 199 -18.47 28.59 -15.45
N GLN A 200 -17.68 29.64 -15.30
CA GLN A 200 -16.49 29.92 -16.13
C GLN A 200 -15.37 30.41 -15.20
N VAL A 201 -14.17 29.90 -15.41
CA VAL A 201 -12.97 30.29 -14.65
C VAL A 201 -12.05 31.09 -15.57
N TYR A 202 -11.67 32.28 -15.12
CA TYR A 202 -10.77 33.18 -15.83
C TYR A 202 -9.52 33.42 -14.99
N SER A 203 -8.34 33.42 -15.61
CA SER A 203 -7.12 33.78 -14.91
C SER A 203 -7.05 35.30 -14.67
N PRO A 204 -6.49 35.77 -13.55
CA PRO A 204 -6.40 37.20 -13.22
C PRO A 204 -5.44 38.01 -14.11
N ARG A 205 -4.74 37.37 -15.06
CA ARG A 205 -3.84 38.00 -16.03
C ARG A 205 -3.99 37.33 -17.41
N SER A 206 -5.07 37.64 -18.12
CA SER A 206 -5.26 37.30 -19.54
C SER A 206 -4.76 38.40 -20.46
#